data_AF-G8B8J4-F1
#
_entry.id   AF-G8B8J4-F1
#
_cell.length_a   1.000
_cell.length_b   1.000
_cell.length_c   1.000
_cell.angle_alpha   90.00
_cell.angle_beta   90.00
_cell.angle_gamma   90.00
#
_symmetry.space_group_name_H-M   'P 1'
#
loop_
_entity.id
_entity.type
_entity.pdbx_description
1 polymer ?
#
loop_
_entity_poly.entity_id
_entity_poly.type
_entity_poly.pdbx_seq_one_letter_code
_entity_poly.pdbx_strand_id
1 'polypeptide(L)'
;MNFIRTLATRSAAKFQDVVIIGGGLAGLPPLSTLNTSPKLKHLQCTLVEGQSLDPVREFEVNFPENYTNRIFSLTPKLIEFMEIYILTG
;
A
#
# COMPACT_ATOMS: atom_id res chain seq x y z
N MET A 1 39.06 3.34 -14.48
CA MET A 1 37.69 3.07 -14.01
C MET A 1 37.11 1.93 -14.85
N ASN A 2 36.85 0.77 -14.25
CA ASN A 2 36.23 -0.37 -14.95
C ASN A 2 34.71 -0.25 -14.87
N PHE A 3 34.06 -0.07 -16.01
CA PHE A 3 32.60 -0.15 -16.12
C PHE A 3 32.18 -1.63 -16.08
N ILE A 4 31.63 -2.08 -14.97
CA ILE A 4 30.96 -3.38 -14.88
C ILE A 4 29.61 -3.24 -15.58
N ARG A 5 29.44 -3.93 -16.72
CA ARG A 5 28.14 -4.09 -17.36
C ARG A 5 27.31 -5.08 -16.55
N THR A 6 26.31 -4.59 -15.84
CA THR A 6 25.27 -5.44 -15.24
C THR A 6 24.41 -5.99 -16.37
N LEU A 7 24.52 -7.29 -16.64
CA LEU A 7 23.63 -7.97 -17.58
C LEU A 7 22.23 -8.01 -16.97
N ALA A 8 21.23 -7.51 -17.71
CA ALA A 8 19.84 -7.63 -17.30
C ALA A 8 19.42 -9.11 -17.39
N THR A 9 19.37 -9.81 -16.26
CA THR A 9 18.74 -11.12 -16.19
C THR A 9 17.24 -10.94 -16.40
N ARG A 10 16.67 -11.65 -17.39
CA ARG A 10 15.22 -11.79 -17.53
C ARG A 10 14.69 -12.52 -16.29
N SER A 11 14.26 -11.78 -15.28
CA SER A 11 13.35 -12.34 -14.27
C SER A 11 12.09 -12.80 -15.01
N ALA A 12 11.61 -14.01 -14.73
CA ALA A 12 10.29 -14.41 -15.20
C ALA A 12 9.28 -13.35 -14.73
N ALA A 13 8.40 -12.91 -15.64
CA ALA A 13 7.33 -11.98 -15.28
C ALA A 13 6.43 -12.67 -14.25
N LYS A 14 6.28 -12.05 -13.08
CA LYS A 14 5.32 -12.50 -12.08
C LYS A 14 3.94 -12.00 -12.50
N PHE A 15 3.03 -12.93 -12.79
CA PHE A 15 1.64 -12.58 -13.04
C PHE A 15 0.98 -12.16 -11.74
N GLN A 16 0.18 -11.10 -11.81
CA GLN A 16 -0.59 -10.55 -10.70
C GLN A 16 -1.99 -10.27 -11.22
N ASP A 17 -3.00 -10.56 -10.40
CA ASP A 17 -4.40 -10.27 -10.75
C ASP A 17 -4.69 -8.78 -10.59
N VAL A 18 -4.09 -8.15 -9.56
CA VAL A 18 -4.24 -6.72 -9.28
C VAL A 18 -2.87 -6.12 -8.95
N VAL A 19 -2.53 -5.04 -9.63
CA VAL A 19 -1.35 -4.22 -9.31
C VAL A 19 -1.82 -2.83 -8.91
N ILE A 20 -1.45 -2.43 -7.70
CA ILE A 20 -1.75 -1.10 -7.15
C ILE A 20 -0.46 -0.29 -7.17
N ILE A 21 -0.51 0.92 -7.75
CA ILE A 21 0.63 1.83 -7.84
C ILE A 21 0.36 3.03 -6.92
N GLY A 22 1.22 3.20 -5.92
CA GLY A 22 1.10 4.21 -4.86
C GLY A 22 0.42 3.67 -3.60
N GLY A 23 1.11 3.75 -2.47
CA GLY A 23 0.69 3.34 -1.14
C GLY A 23 0.07 4.46 -0.30
N GLY A 24 -0.52 5.47 -0.95
CA GLY A 24 -1.30 6.49 -0.25
C GLY A 24 -2.70 6.01 0.10
N LEU A 25 -3.57 6.96 0.43
CA LEU A 25 -4.99 6.70 0.71
C LEU A 25 -5.77 6.05 -0.42
N ALA A 26 -5.34 6.22 -1.67
CA ALA A 26 -6.00 5.59 -2.79
C ALA A 26 -5.60 4.12 -2.96
N GLY A 27 -4.43 3.72 -2.47
CA GLY A 27 -3.86 2.40 -2.77
C GLY A 27 -3.85 1.42 -1.60
N LEU A 28 -3.51 1.87 -0.39
CA LEU A 28 -3.50 0.99 0.79
C LEU A 28 -4.91 0.50 1.17
N PRO A 29 -5.96 1.35 1.19
CA PRO A 29 -7.31 0.90 1.53
C PRO A 29 -7.86 -0.21 0.63
N PRO A 30 -7.85 -0.10 -0.72
CA PRO A 30 -8.34 -1.20 -1.55
C PRO A 30 -7.45 -2.44 -1.45
N LEU A 31 -6.12 -2.32 -1.28
CA LEU A 31 -5.27 -3.47 -1.03
C LEU A 31 -5.68 -4.22 0.24
N SER A 32 -5.95 -3.48 1.32
CA SER A 32 -6.43 -4.05 2.59
C SER A 32 -7.73 -4.80 2.37
N THR A 33 -8.72 -4.18 1.73
CA THR A 33 -10.02 -4.80 1.45
C THR A 33 -9.92 -6.05 0.58
N LEU A 34 -9.04 -6.06 -0.43
CA LEU A 34 -8.81 -7.23 -1.27
C LEU A 34 -8.21 -8.39 -0.47
N ASN A 35 -7.28 -8.09 0.44
CA ASN A 35 -6.61 -9.10 1.27
C ASN A 35 -7.51 -9.62 2.40
N THR A 36 -8.32 -8.77 3.03
CA THR A 36 -9.20 -9.17 4.15
C THR A 36 -10.49 -9.83 3.68
N SER A 37 -10.96 -9.53 2.47
CA SER A 37 -12.20 -10.08 1.93
C SER A 37 -12.09 -11.61 1.68
N PRO A 38 -12.94 -12.44 2.32
CA PRO A 38 -12.93 -13.89 2.11
C PRO A 38 -13.15 -14.32 0.65
N LYS A 39 -13.85 -13.48 -0.13
CA LYS A 39 -14.14 -13.72 -1.54
C LYS A 39 -12.97 -13.35 -2.45
N LEU A 40 -12.11 -12.42 -2.05
CA LEU A 40 -11.07 -11.82 -2.91
C LEU A 40 -9.65 -12.19 -2.49
N LYS A 41 -9.46 -12.78 -1.31
CA LYS A 41 -8.14 -13.23 -0.79
C LYS A 41 -7.36 -14.20 -1.68
N HIS A 42 -8.02 -14.79 -2.70
CA HIS A 42 -7.36 -15.68 -3.65
C HIS A 42 -6.61 -14.91 -4.75
N LEU A 43 -6.88 -13.61 -4.92
CA LEU A 43 -6.25 -12.77 -5.92
C LEU A 43 -4.80 -12.46 -5.53
N GLN A 44 -3.89 -12.61 -6.49
CA GLN A 44 -2.50 -12.20 -6.35
C GLN A 44 -2.42 -10.68 -6.50
N CYS A 45 -2.27 -9.99 -5.38
CA CYS A 45 -2.24 -8.53 -5.30
C CYS A 45 -0.81 -8.04 -5.02
N THR A 46 -0.33 -7.06 -5.77
CA THR A 46 0.97 -6.41 -5.55
C THR A 46 0.81 -4.90 -5.41
N LEU A 47 1.43 -4.32 -4.38
CA LEU A 47 1.56 -2.87 -4.21
C LEU A 47 2.97 -2.43 -4.61
N VAL A 48 3.05 -1.40 -5.45
CA VAL A 48 4.29 -0.75 -5.84
C VAL A 48 4.27 0.69 -5.33
N GLU A 49 5.22 1.04 -4.48
CA GLU A 49 5.41 2.40 -3.97
C GLU A 49 6.88 2.81 -4.19
N GLY A 50 7.09 4.04 -4.66
CA GLY A 50 8.43 4.60 -4.88
C GLY A 50 9.04 5.21 -3.63
N GLN A 51 8.22 5.58 -2.65
CA GLN A 51 8.64 6.12 -1.35
C GLN A 51 8.76 5.01 -0.28
N SER A 52 9.46 5.28 0.82
CA SER A 52 9.44 4.36 1.95
C SER A 52 8.06 4.40 2.63
N LEU A 53 7.52 3.20 2.92
CA LEU A 53 6.32 3.01 3.72
C LEU A 53 6.64 2.88 5.22
N ASP A 54 7.90 2.97 5.61
CA ASP A 54 8.33 2.83 7.01
C ASP A 54 7.74 3.92 7.92
N PRO A 55 7.62 5.19 7.50
CA PRO A 55 6.91 6.20 8.29
C PRO A 55 5.45 5.85 8.57
N VAL A 56 4.80 5.10 7.67
CA VAL A 56 3.42 4.64 7.85
C VAL A 56 3.38 3.44 8.81
N ARG A 57 4.34 2.52 8.71
CA ARG A 57 4.44 1.35 9.60
C ARG A 57 4.79 1.71 11.04
N GLU A 58 5.66 2.70 11.22
CA GLU A 58 6.13 3.12 12.54
C GLU A 58 5.22 4.19 13.17
N PHE A 59 4.18 4.62 12.46
CA PHE A 59 3.31 5.71 12.89
C PHE A 59 2.66 5.45 14.26
N GLU A 60 2.26 4.20 14.53
CA GLU A 60 1.67 3.82 15.83
C GLU A 60 2.71 3.76 16.96
N VAL A 61 3.97 3.45 16.64
CA VAL A 61 5.05 3.27 17.62
C VAL A 61 5.66 4.62 18.00
N ASN A 62 5.91 5.47 17.01
CA ASN A 62 6.57 6.76 17.17
C ASN A 62 5.60 7.88 16.76
N PHE A 63 4.46 7.97 17.45
CA PHE A 63 3.44 8.96 17.11
C PHE A 63 4.02 10.39 17.23
N PRO A 64 4.12 11.15 16.13
CA PRO A 64 4.76 12.45 16.16
C PRO A 64 3.87 13.49 16.84
N GLU A 65 4.44 14.37 17.68
CA GLU A 65 3.71 15.47 18.31
C GLU A 65 3.06 16.41 17.27
N ASN A 66 3.70 16.56 16.11
CA ASN A 66 3.21 17.35 14.99
C ASN A 66 3.12 16.48 13.73
N TYR A 67 1.92 16.37 13.19
CA TYR A 67 1.62 15.60 11.99
C TYR A 67 1.47 16.54 10.79
N THR A 68 2.16 16.24 9.70
CA THR A 68 2.07 16.97 8.43
C THR A 68 1.98 16.01 7.24
N ASN A 69 0.98 15.13 7.20
CA ASN A 69 0.63 14.48 5.92
C ASN A 69 -0.33 15.37 5.14
N ARG A 70 -0.30 15.26 3.80
CA ARG A 70 -1.23 15.94 2.88
C ARG A 70 -2.67 15.52 3.23
N ILE A 71 -3.33 16.25 4.13
CA ILE A 71 -4.72 16.00 4.50
C ILE A 71 -5.61 16.30 3.30
N PHE A 72 -6.29 15.28 2.82
CA PHE A 72 -7.52 15.35 2.02
C PHE A 72 -8.71 15.38 2.98
N SER A 73 -9.84 15.94 2.54
CA SER A 73 -11.08 15.98 3.34
C SER A 73 -11.54 14.56 3.67
N LEU A 74 -11.62 14.24 4.97
CA LEU A 74 -12.27 13.02 5.45
C LEU A 74 -13.77 13.23 5.39
N THR A 75 -14.43 12.58 4.43
CA THR A 75 -15.90 12.56 4.38
C THR A 75 -16.44 11.50 5.36
N PRO A 76 -17.67 11.66 5.88
CA PRO A 76 -18.29 10.63 6.72
C PRO A 76 -18.26 9.23 6.08
N LYS A 77 -18.41 9.17 4.74
CA LYS A 77 -18.37 7.90 4.01
C LYS A 77 -16.99 7.24 4.03
N LEU A 78 -15.92 8.03 4.01
CA LEU A 78 -14.55 7.53 4.11
C LEU A 78 -14.28 6.96 5.52
N ILE A 79 -14.80 7.61 6.56
CA ILE A 79 -14.69 7.12 7.94
C ILE A 79 -15.39 5.76 8.09
N GLU A 80 -16.65 5.66 7.64
CA GLU A 80 -17.42 4.41 7.65
C GLU A 80 -16.67 3.29 6.91
N PHE A 81 -16.07 3.60 5.76
CA PHE A 81 -15.26 2.63 5.02
C PHE A 81 -14.05 2.13 5.82
N MET A 82 -13.33 3.03 6.49
CA MET A 82 -12.16 2.66 7.30
C MET A 82 -12.54 1.75 8.47
N GLU A 83 -13.63 2.07 9.18
CA GLU A 83 -14.12 1.26 10.29
C GLU A 83 -14.51 -0.16 9.86
N ILE A 84 -15.23 -0.29 8.74
CA ILE A 84 -15.78 -1.58 8.28
C ILE A 84 -14.72 -2.47 7.61
N TYR A 85 -13.78 -1.88 6.87
CA TYR A 85 -12.91 -2.67 5.97
C TYR A 85 -11.43 -2.63 6.32
N ILE A 86 -11.00 -1.70 7.18
CA ILE A 86 -9.58 -1.51 7.52
C ILE A 86 -9.33 -1.78 9.00
N LEU A 87 -10.17 -1.28 9.90
CA LEU A 87 -9.94 -1.36 11.35
C LEU A 87 -10.52 -2.61 12.02
N THR A 88 -11.48 -3.28 11.37
CA THR A 88 -12.16 -4.48 11.90
C THR A 88 -11.80 -5.78 11.17
N GLY A 89 -10.83 -5.71 10.24
CA GLY A 89 -10.30 -6.84 9.48
C GLY A 89 -9.17 -7.58 10.18
#